data_AF-A0A6V8NY07-F1
#
_entry.id   AF-A0A6V8NY07-F1
#
_cell.length_a   1.000
_cell.length_b   1.000
_cell.length_c   1.000
_cell.angle_alpha   90.00
_cell.angle_beta   90.00
_cell.angle_gamma   90.00
#
_symmetry.space_group_name_H-M   'P 1'
#
loop_
_entity.id
_entity.type
_entity.pdbx_description
1 polymer ?
#
loop_
_entity_poly.entity_id
_entity_poly.type
_entity_poly.pdbx_seq_one_letter_code
_entity_poly.pdbx_strand_id
1 'polypeptide(L)'
;MRLFIRPLDTQFHRSGLPFDAGQDTEVTGLFPPWPRTVYGALRAKGFHKAAVSLDSLAQKSPHPVLGDKSSFGSMILKGPLLATLGRDGQLPMLVLLPFPRDLVRQKDKHTLWHLQPDEEKS
;
A
#
# COMPACT_ATOMS: atom_id res chain seq x y z
N MET A 1 -0.03 -7.78 -14.51
CA MET A 1 0.93 -8.53 -13.65
C MET A 1 0.52 -8.38 -12.19
N ARG A 2 0.70 -9.42 -11.36
CA ARG A 2 0.53 -9.36 -9.90
C ARG A 2 1.88 -9.66 -9.25
N LEU A 3 2.26 -8.88 -8.24
CA LEU A 3 3.48 -9.08 -7.47
C LEU A 3 3.10 -9.36 -6.02
N PHE A 4 3.56 -10.48 -5.47
CA PHE A 4 3.40 -10.80 -4.06
C PHE A 4 4.65 -10.35 -3.30
N ILE A 5 4.47 -9.53 -2.27
CA ILE A 5 5.55 -9.08 -1.40
C ILE A 5 5.33 -9.75 -0.05
N ARG A 6 6.16 -10.75 0.25
CA ARG A 6 6.14 -11.44 1.54
C ARG A 6 7.04 -10.67 2.53
N PRO A 7 6.52 -10.13 3.64
CA PRO A 7 7.36 -9.67 4.75
C PRO A 7 8.24 -10.83 5.25
N LEU A 8 9.54 -10.57 5.43
CA LEU A 8 10.42 -11.50 6.15
C LEU A 8 10.21 -11.42 7.67
N ASP A 9 9.80 -10.23 8.14
CA ASP A 9 9.51 -9.91 9.53
C ASP A 9 8.46 -8.77 9.57
N THR A 10 8.14 -8.29 10.76
CA THR A 10 7.28 -7.14 11.05
C THR A 10 7.76 -5.91 10.29
N GLN A 11 6.84 -5.28 9.56
CA GLN A 11 7.12 -4.04 8.84
C GLN A 11 6.57 -2.86 9.62
N PHE A 12 7.36 -1.79 9.66
CA PHE A 12 6.94 -0.51 10.22
C PHE A 12 6.73 0.50 9.09
N HIS A 13 5.53 1.04 9.00
CA HIS A 13 5.20 2.12 8.08
C HIS A 13 4.82 3.35 8.89
N ARG A 14 5.74 4.30 8.97
CA ARG A 14 5.59 5.51 9.80
C ARG A 14 4.35 6.31 9.38
N SER A 15 3.66 6.85 10.37
CA SER A 15 2.62 7.85 10.18
C SER A 15 3.21 9.22 9.80
N GLY A 16 2.38 10.26 9.66
CA GLY A 16 2.86 11.62 9.39
C GLY A 16 3.51 12.31 10.58
N LEU A 17 3.50 11.70 11.77
CA LEU A 17 4.02 12.31 13.00
C LEU A 17 5.57 12.33 13.01
N PRO A 18 6.19 13.31 13.68
CA PRO A 18 7.60 13.28 14.07
C PRO A 18 7.99 11.94 14.70
N PHE A 19 9.24 11.54 14.51
CA PHE A 19 9.80 10.29 15.04
C PHE A 19 11.31 10.47 15.06
N ASP A 20 11.73 11.31 15.98
CA ASP A 20 13.12 11.63 16.21
C ASP A 20 13.55 11.03 17.54
N ALA A 21 14.73 10.42 17.56
CA ALA A 21 15.26 9.75 18.73
C ALA A 21 15.36 10.74 19.91
N GLY A 22 14.78 10.37 21.05
CA GLY A 22 14.84 11.15 22.29
C GLY A 22 13.78 12.26 22.43
N GLN A 23 12.84 12.39 21.48
CA GLN A 23 11.67 13.27 21.62
C GLN A 23 10.39 12.45 21.81
N ASP A 24 10.11 11.56 20.85
CA ASP A 24 8.89 10.76 20.84
C ASP A 24 9.18 9.32 21.32
N THR A 25 8.39 8.84 22.27
CA THR A 25 8.54 7.50 22.84
C THR A 25 7.60 6.47 22.23
N GLU A 26 6.58 6.90 21.49
CA GLU A 26 5.59 6.03 20.87
C GLU A 26 5.27 6.49 19.45
N VAL A 27 5.24 5.53 18.50
CA VAL A 27 4.74 5.79 17.14
C VAL A 27 3.85 4.67 16.67
N THR A 28 2.67 5.06 16.19
CA THR A 28 1.74 4.15 15.55
C THR A 28 2.14 3.91 14.09
N GLY A 29 2.33 2.64 13.74
CA GLY A 29 2.47 2.21 12.35
C GLY A 29 1.13 2.23 11.60
N LEU A 30 1.17 2.47 10.30
CA LEU A 30 0.01 2.40 9.42
C LEU A 30 0.00 1.09 8.63
N PHE A 31 -1.11 0.37 8.65
CA PHE A 31 -1.28 -0.84 7.86
C PHE A 31 -2.68 -0.92 7.24
N PRO A 32 -2.81 -1.26 5.94
CA PRO A 32 -1.74 -1.49 4.95
C PRO A 32 -0.91 -0.22 4.66
N PRO A 33 0.31 -0.34 4.08
CA PRO A 33 1.10 0.83 3.70
C PRO A 33 0.38 1.68 2.67
N TRP A 34 0.66 2.98 2.67
CA TRP A 34 0.20 3.87 1.60
C TRP A 34 0.69 3.36 0.23
N PRO A 35 -0.13 3.44 -0.84
CA PRO A 35 0.29 3.05 -2.18
C PRO A 35 1.58 3.73 -2.64
N ARG A 36 1.79 4.99 -2.20
CA ARG A 36 3.01 5.76 -2.49
C ARG A 36 4.28 5.13 -1.91
N THR A 37 4.19 4.48 -0.75
CA THR A 37 5.34 3.79 -0.14
C THR A 37 5.77 2.60 -0.98
N VAL A 38 4.82 1.76 -1.40
CA VAL A 38 5.09 0.60 -2.27
C VAL A 38 5.57 1.05 -3.64
N TYR A 39 4.93 2.07 -4.22
CA TYR A 39 5.36 2.68 -5.47
C TYR A 39 6.80 3.21 -5.39
N GLY A 40 7.16 3.90 -4.30
CA GLY A 40 8.52 4.39 -4.05
C GLY A 40 9.54 3.27 -3.93
N ALA A 41 9.22 2.19 -3.20
CA ALA A 41 10.10 1.02 -3.08
C ALA A 41 10.36 0.34 -4.43
N LEU A 42 9.32 0.19 -5.27
CA LEU A 42 9.45 -0.35 -6.62
C LEU A 42 10.28 0.57 -7.53
N ARG A 43 10.09 1.90 -7.43
CA ARG A 43 10.90 2.88 -8.15
C ARG A 43 12.36 2.81 -7.76
N ALA A 44 12.68 2.77 -6.47
CA ALA A 44 14.04 2.69 -5.98
C ALA A 44 14.76 1.44 -6.51
N LYS A 45 14.11 0.27 -6.47
CA LYS A 45 14.64 -0.97 -7.06
C LYS A 45 14.80 -0.85 -8.58
N GLY A 46 13.85 -0.22 -9.26
CA GLY A 46 13.91 0.04 -10.70
C GLY A 46 15.09 0.91 -11.09
N PHE A 47 15.29 2.04 -10.41
CA PHE A 47 16.42 2.94 -10.65
C PHE A 47 17.76 2.25 -10.41
N HIS A 48 17.87 1.46 -9.33
CA HIS A 48 19.06 0.67 -9.07
C HIS A 48 19.35 -0.32 -10.20
N LYS A 49 18.35 -1.06 -10.67
CA LYS A 49 18.51 -2.01 -11.80
C LYS A 49 18.87 -1.33 -13.12
N ALA A 50 18.39 -0.12 -13.34
CA ALA A 50 18.68 0.67 -14.54
C ALA A 50 20.02 1.43 -14.44
N ALA A 51 20.79 1.24 -13.36
CA ALA A 51 22.05 1.95 -13.08
C ALA A 51 21.93 3.48 -13.18
N VAL A 52 20.75 4.01 -12.83
CA VAL A 52 20.48 5.45 -12.84
C VAL A 52 21.21 6.09 -11.65
N SER A 53 22.10 7.05 -11.94
CA SER A 53 22.84 7.76 -10.88
C SER A 53 21.93 8.72 -10.12
N LEU A 54 22.25 8.97 -8.84
CA LEU A 54 21.50 9.96 -8.05
C LEU A 54 21.57 11.36 -8.65
N ASP A 55 22.70 11.72 -9.24
CA ASP A 55 22.89 13.00 -9.92
C ASP A 55 21.95 13.14 -11.13
N SER A 56 21.74 12.06 -11.88
CA SER A 56 20.81 12.05 -13.01
C SER A 56 19.34 12.17 -12.58
N LEU A 57 18.98 11.72 -11.37
CA LEU A 57 17.65 11.92 -10.80
C LEU A 57 17.38 13.37 -10.37
N ALA A 58 18.45 14.14 -10.12
CA ALA A 58 18.35 15.58 -9.84
C ALA A 58 18.15 16.39 -11.13
N GLN A 59 18.51 15.84 -12.29
CA GLN A 59 18.28 16.45 -13.59
C GLN A 59 16.82 16.25 -14.02
N LYS A 60 16.27 17.21 -14.77
CA LYS A 60 14.88 17.19 -15.26
C LYS A 60 14.71 16.28 -16.49
N SER A 61 15.24 15.07 -16.43
CA SER A 61 15.18 14.08 -17.50
C SER A 61 14.47 12.81 -17.00
N PRO A 62 13.13 12.77 -17.04
CA PRO A 62 12.37 11.68 -16.45
C PRO A 62 12.60 10.35 -17.15
N HIS A 63 12.81 9.30 -16.35
CA HIS A 63 12.85 7.94 -16.86
C HIS A 63 11.46 7.56 -17.41
N PRO A 64 11.33 6.97 -18.61
CA PRO A 64 10.03 6.75 -19.27
C PRO A 64 9.04 5.92 -18.43
N VAL A 65 9.53 4.87 -17.76
CA VAL A 65 8.71 4.01 -16.88
C VAL A 65 8.61 4.53 -15.44
N LEU A 66 9.73 4.99 -14.86
CA LEU A 66 9.84 5.29 -13.44
C LEU A 66 9.60 6.76 -13.09
N GLY A 67 9.65 7.67 -14.07
CA GLY A 67 9.57 9.13 -13.87
C GLY A 67 10.81 9.71 -13.17
N ASP A 68 10.66 10.89 -12.58
CA ASP A 68 11.68 11.59 -11.76
C ASP A 68 11.08 12.14 -10.45
N LYS A 69 11.74 13.12 -9.81
CA LYS A 69 11.26 13.78 -8.59
C LYS A 69 9.92 14.51 -8.78
N SER A 70 9.66 15.03 -9.97
CA SER A 70 8.55 15.94 -10.30
C SER A 70 7.47 15.33 -11.19
N SER A 71 7.77 14.25 -11.89
CA SER A 71 6.89 13.62 -12.86
C SER A 71 6.81 12.11 -12.67
N PHE A 72 5.64 11.55 -12.95
CA PHE A 72 5.43 10.11 -13.01
C PHE A 72 5.80 9.58 -14.40
N GLY A 73 6.37 8.38 -14.45
CA GLY A 73 6.51 7.63 -15.71
C GLY A 73 5.27 6.79 -15.99
N SER A 74 5.38 5.85 -16.93
CA SER A 74 4.26 4.98 -17.34
C SER A 74 3.91 3.86 -16.35
N MET A 75 4.67 3.66 -15.27
CA MET A 75 4.36 2.65 -14.25
C MET A 75 3.11 3.02 -13.46
N ILE A 76 2.12 2.12 -13.45
CA ILE A 76 0.87 2.29 -12.70
C ILE A 76 0.76 1.20 -11.63
N LEU A 77 0.48 1.61 -10.39
CA LEU A 77 0.19 0.73 -9.27
C LEU A 77 -1.29 0.86 -8.89
N LYS A 78 -2.04 -0.24 -8.91
CA LYS A 78 -3.47 -0.26 -8.50
C LYS A 78 -3.69 -0.30 -6.98
N GLY A 79 -2.60 -0.46 -6.23
CA GLY A 79 -2.59 -0.41 -4.78
C GLY A 79 -1.99 -1.68 -4.18
N PRO A 80 -1.45 -1.58 -2.96
CA PRO A 80 -1.18 -2.75 -2.16
C PRO A 80 -2.52 -3.36 -1.73
N LEU A 81 -2.69 -4.65 -2.00
CA LEU A 81 -3.78 -5.45 -1.48
C LEU A 81 -3.21 -6.47 -0.53
N LEU A 82 -3.92 -6.72 0.56
CA LEU A 82 -3.57 -7.81 1.45
C LEU A 82 -3.86 -9.13 0.76
N ALA A 83 -2.97 -10.08 0.92
CA ALA A 83 -3.16 -11.41 0.38
C ALA A 83 -2.53 -12.44 1.31
N THR A 84 -3.19 -13.58 1.44
CA THR A 84 -2.62 -14.75 2.08
C THR A 84 -2.20 -15.75 1.01
N LEU A 85 -1.14 -16.49 1.27
CA LEU A 85 -0.81 -17.66 0.45
C LEU A 85 -1.83 -18.77 0.76
N GLY A 86 -2.08 -19.63 -0.24
CA GLY A 86 -2.85 -20.85 -0.02
C GLY A 86 -2.16 -21.76 1.00
N ARG A 87 -2.83 -22.86 1.37
CA ARG A 87 -2.20 -23.89 2.21
C ARG A 87 -0.85 -24.29 1.59
N ASP A 88 0.14 -24.47 2.46
CA ASP A 88 1.51 -24.88 2.10
C ASP A 88 2.36 -23.84 1.34
N GLY A 89 1.98 -22.55 1.41
CA GLY A 89 2.78 -21.46 0.85
C GLY A 89 2.75 -21.40 -0.67
N GLN A 90 1.85 -22.16 -1.31
CA GLN A 90 1.66 -22.18 -2.75
C GLN A 90 0.52 -21.25 -3.19
N LEU A 91 0.56 -20.89 -4.46
CA LEU A 91 -0.58 -20.27 -5.15
C LEU A 91 -1.75 -21.27 -5.14
N PRO A 92 -3.01 -20.82 -5.05
CA PRO A 92 -3.47 -19.46 -5.29
C PRO A 92 -3.41 -18.56 -4.05
N MET A 93 -3.14 -17.28 -4.28
CA MET A 93 -3.27 -16.26 -3.24
C MET A 93 -4.75 -15.91 -3.04
N LEU A 94 -5.20 -15.85 -1.79
CA LEU A 94 -6.48 -15.25 -1.44
C LEU A 94 -6.27 -13.76 -1.19
N VAL A 95 -6.89 -12.90 -1.99
CA VAL A 95 -6.85 -11.44 -1.80
C VAL A 95 -7.88 -11.04 -0.75
N LEU A 96 -7.45 -10.33 0.28
CA LEU A 96 -8.28 -9.79 1.34
C LEU A 96 -8.60 -8.33 1.01
N LEU A 97 -9.89 -8.01 0.93
CA LEU A 97 -10.39 -6.66 0.74
C LEU A 97 -10.85 -6.10 2.10
N PRO A 98 -10.75 -4.77 2.30
CA PRO A 98 -11.32 -4.16 3.49
C PRO A 98 -12.82 -4.47 3.54
N PHE A 99 -13.32 -4.74 4.74
CA PHE A 99 -14.73 -5.00 4.94
C PHE A 99 -15.52 -3.75 4.52
N PRO A 100 -16.55 -3.88 3.66
CA PRO A 100 -17.42 -2.76 3.31
C PRO A 100 -17.99 -2.11 4.56
N ARG A 101 -17.94 -0.78 4.67
CA ARG A 101 -18.33 -0.05 5.89
C ARG A 101 -19.84 0.01 6.11
N ASP A 102 -20.59 -0.20 5.05
CA ASP A 102 -22.05 -0.34 4.99
C ASP A 102 -22.52 -1.73 5.42
N LEU A 103 -21.64 -2.71 5.49
CA LEU A 103 -21.94 -3.99 6.13
C LEU A 103 -21.67 -3.88 7.64
N VAL A 104 -22.68 -4.19 8.44
CA VAL A 104 -22.59 -4.16 9.91
C VAL A 104 -23.01 -5.51 10.49
N ARG A 105 -22.40 -5.85 11.63
CA ARG A 105 -22.75 -7.04 12.40
C ARG A 105 -23.66 -6.66 13.56
N GLN A 106 -24.76 -7.37 13.73
CA GLN A 106 -25.58 -7.25 14.94
C GLN A 106 -24.82 -7.82 16.14
N LYS A 107 -24.71 -7.07 17.25
CA LYS A 107 -23.84 -7.40 18.42
C LYS A 107 -23.90 -8.87 18.84
N ASP A 108 -25.10 -9.44 18.93
CA ASP A 108 -25.33 -10.78 19.49
C ASP A 108 -25.63 -11.85 18.44
N LYS A 109 -25.50 -11.54 17.15
CA LYS A 109 -25.71 -12.49 16.06
C LYS A 109 -24.51 -12.51 15.12
N HIS A 110 -24.34 -13.62 14.41
CA HIS A 110 -23.39 -13.72 13.29
C HIS A 110 -24.00 -13.24 11.97
N THR A 111 -25.19 -12.67 12.01
CA THR A 111 -25.88 -12.09 10.86
C THR A 111 -25.27 -10.74 10.48
N LEU A 112 -24.95 -10.59 9.20
CA LEU A 112 -24.53 -9.33 8.59
C LEU A 112 -25.74 -8.62 8.02
N TRP A 113 -25.78 -7.30 8.20
CA TRP A 113 -26.78 -6.41 7.65
C TRP A 113 -26.12 -5.40 6.74
N HIS A 114 -26.75 -5.10 5.60
CA HIS A 114 -26.33 -4.04 4.71
C HIS A 114 -27.16 -2.79 5.02
N LEU A 115 -26.50 -1.73 5.47
CA LEU A 115 -27.12 -0.43 5.71
C LEU A 115 -27.39 0.24 4.37
N GLN A 116 -28.66 0.30 3.97
CA GLN A 116 -29.08 1.10 2.84
C GLN A 116 -29.47 2.50 3.32
N PRO A 117 -29.03 3.57 2.63
CA PRO A 117 -29.50 4.91 2.94
C PRO A 117 -31.01 4.98 2.72
N ASP A 118 -31.70 5.70 3.60
CA ASP A 118 -33.13 5.97 3.46
C ASP A 118 -33.28 7.07 2.39
N GLU A 119 -33.45 6.66 1.13
CA GLU A 119 -33.79 7.59 0.05
C GLU A 119 -35.26 7.98 0.19
N GLU A 120 -35.56 8.96 1.06
CA GLU A 120 -36.80 9.73 0.89
C GLU A 120 -36.72 10.39 -0.49
N LYS A 121 -37.51 9.85 -1.44
CA LYS A 121 -37.72 10.46 -2.75
C LYS A 121 -38.33 11.84 -2.56
N SER A 122 -37.48 12.87 -2.59
CA SER A 122 -37.87 14.28 -2.75
C SER A 122 -38.42 14.50 -4.17
#